data_AF-M3UXD6-F1
#
_entry.id   AF-M3UXD6-F1
#
_cell.length_a   1.000
_cell.length_b   1.000
_cell.length_c   1.000
_cell.angle_alpha   90.00
_cell.angle_beta   90.00
_cell.angle_gamma   90.00
#
_symmetry.space_group_name_H-M   'P 1'
#
loop_
_entity.id
_entity.type
_entity.pdbx_description
1 polymer ?
#
loop_
_entity_poly.entity_id
_entity_poly.type
_entity_poly.pdbx_seq_one_letter_code
_entity_poly.pdbx_strand_id
1 'polypeptide(L)'
;MTEADIKHVFDMIDTDHSGYLDIDEFVKACSQLIEGCEKESAVALFHMADENEDGKMDLNEFKNMIEFYLKNSEEEDPYVLLFKRCDVNGDGVLDKKEVFDILQSIDPNITIQDINETFDIYDTDKNGSLDFDEYMKMVEDIKSQ
;
A
#
# COMPACT_ATOMS: atom_id res chain seq x y z
N MET A 1 -1.00 -8.27 10.80
CA MET A 1 -1.74 -9.35 11.47
C MET A 1 -0.83 -10.56 11.62
N THR A 2 -0.96 -11.34 12.70
CA THR A 2 -0.23 -12.61 12.91
C THR A 2 -1.04 -13.80 12.39
N GLU A 3 -0.40 -14.97 12.19
CA GLU A 3 -1.11 -16.21 11.80
C GLU A 3 -2.25 -16.57 12.77
N ALA A 4 -2.07 -16.26 14.05
CA ALA A 4 -3.09 -16.47 15.07
C ALA A 4 -4.32 -15.59 14.84
N ASP A 5 -4.12 -14.32 14.46
CA ASP A 5 -5.21 -13.40 14.14
C ASP A 5 -5.98 -13.85 12.89
N ILE A 6 -5.26 -14.29 11.85
CA ILE A 6 -5.86 -14.80 10.60
C ILE A 6 -6.74 -16.01 10.89
N LYS A 7 -6.23 -16.96 11.68
CA LYS A 7 -7.01 -18.14 12.08
C LYS A 7 -8.23 -17.76 12.92
N HIS A 8 -8.10 -16.77 13.80
CA HIS A 8 -9.22 -16.32 14.63
C HIS A 8 -10.32 -15.64 13.81
N VAL A 9 -9.94 -14.92 12.76
CA VAL A 9 -10.88 -14.34 11.79
C VAL A 9 -11.50 -15.45 10.96
N PHE A 10 -10.72 -16.40 10.44
CA PHE A 10 -11.25 -17.55 9.69
C PHE A 10 -12.30 -18.31 10.51
N ASP A 11 -11.99 -18.68 11.76
CA ASP A 11 -12.90 -19.38 12.67
C ASP A 11 -14.15 -18.55 13.04
N MET A 12 -14.10 -17.22 12.88
CA MET A 12 -15.25 -16.32 13.11
C MET A 12 -16.17 -16.24 11.88
N ILE A 13 -15.60 -16.39 10.69
CA ILE A 13 -16.32 -16.34 9.41
C ILE A 13 -16.93 -17.70 9.09
N ASP A 14 -16.20 -18.78 9.37
CA ASP A 14 -16.61 -20.18 9.24
C ASP A 14 -17.71 -20.50 10.26
N THR A 15 -18.94 -20.14 9.92
CA THR A 15 -20.10 -20.27 10.81
C THR A 15 -20.65 -21.68 10.85
N ASP A 16 -20.45 -22.44 9.77
CA ASP A 16 -20.84 -23.85 9.70
C ASP A 16 -19.75 -24.80 10.23
N HIS A 17 -18.57 -24.27 10.55
CA HIS A 17 -17.40 -24.99 11.04
C HIS A 17 -16.98 -26.12 10.08
N SER A 18 -17.18 -25.90 8.78
CA SER A 18 -16.79 -26.85 7.74
C SER A 18 -15.28 -26.89 7.54
N GLY A 19 -14.54 -25.90 8.04
CA GLY A 19 -13.12 -25.72 7.79
C GLY A 19 -12.81 -25.08 6.44
N TYR A 20 -13.83 -24.56 5.77
CA TYR A 20 -13.76 -23.87 4.48
C TYR A 20 -14.71 -22.67 4.53
N LEU A 21 -14.34 -21.55 3.88
CA LEU A 21 -15.25 -20.42 3.73
C LEU A 21 -15.92 -20.49 2.37
N ASP A 22 -17.25 -20.52 2.37
CA ASP A 22 -17.98 -20.32 1.12
C ASP A 22 -18.10 -18.83 0.76
N ILE A 23 -18.53 -18.56 -0.46
CA ILE A 23 -18.67 -17.19 -0.97
C ILE A 23 -19.68 -16.35 -0.16
N ASP A 24 -20.72 -16.96 0.39
CA ASP A 24 -21.74 -16.26 1.16
C ASP A 24 -21.21 -15.89 2.56
N GLU A 25 -20.49 -16.80 3.21
CA GLU A 25 -19.79 -16.56 4.47
C GLU A 25 -18.72 -15.48 4.31
N PHE A 26 -17.90 -15.57 3.25
CA PHE A 26 -16.86 -14.60 2.95
C PHE A 26 -17.42 -13.20 2.65
N VAL A 27 -18.43 -13.09 1.80
CA VAL A 27 -19.07 -11.79 1.46
C VAL A 27 -19.69 -11.15 2.69
N LYS A 28 -20.36 -11.97 3.52
CA LYS A 28 -20.98 -11.51 4.77
C LYS A 28 -19.94 -11.00 5.75
N ALA A 29 -18.81 -11.70 5.87
CA ALA A 29 -17.69 -11.28 6.70
C ALA A 29 -17.01 -10.02 6.18
N CYS A 30 -16.71 -9.95 4.88
CA CYS A 30 -16.17 -8.75 4.24
C CYS A 30 -17.04 -7.52 4.54
N SER A 31 -18.37 -7.66 4.43
CA SER A 31 -19.30 -6.56 4.71
C SER A 31 -19.36 -6.14 6.19
N GLN A 32 -18.95 -7.02 7.11
CA GLN A 32 -18.99 -6.78 8.56
C GLN A 32 -17.64 -6.35 9.14
N LEU A 33 -16.54 -6.86 8.58
CA LEU A 33 -15.18 -6.63 9.06
C LEU A 33 -14.46 -5.51 8.30
N ILE A 34 -14.82 -5.29 7.03
CA ILE A 34 -14.18 -4.31 6.15
C ILE A 34 -15.19 -3.20 5.84
N GLU A 35 -15.04 -2.06 6.48
CA GLU A 35 -15.90 -0.89 6.28
C GLU A 35 -15.78 -0.39 4.82
N GLY A 36 -16.90 -0.35 4.10
CA GLY A 36 -16.94 0.06 2.68
C GLY A 36 -16.71 -1.07 1.67
N CYS A 37 -16.58 -2.33 2.09
CA CYS A 37 -16.48 -3.45 1.15
C CYS A 37 -17.83 -3.73 0.47
N GLU A 38 -17.89 -3.51 -0.84
CA GLU A 38 -19.06 -3.84 -1.66
C GLU A 38 -19.12 -5.33 -1.99
N LYS A 39 -20.34 -5.84 -2.21
CA LYS A 39 -20.56 -7.27 -2.50
C LYS A 39 -19.82 -7.70 -3.77
N GLU A 40 -19.83 -6.90 -4.82
CA GLU A 40 -19.08 -7.18 -6.05
C GLU A 40 -17.57 -7.29 -5.80
N SER A 41 -17.02 -6.40 -4.97
CA SER A 41 -15.60 -6.41 -4.60
C SER A 41 -15.22 -7.64 -3.79
N ALA A 42 -16.05 -8.03 -2.82
CA ALA A 42 -15.84 -9.24 -2.03
C ALA A 42 -15.89 -10.51 -2.90
N VAL A 43 -16.82 -10.58 -3.86
CA VAL A 43 -16.90 -11.68 -4.82
C VAL A 43 -15.64 -11.74 -5.70
N ALA A 44 -15.15 -10.59 -6.18
CA ALA A 44 -13.92 -10.54 -6.96
C ALA A 44 -12.69 -11.00 -6.15
N LEU A 45 -12.57 -10.57 -4.89
CA LEU A 45 -11.51 -11.01 -3.98
C LEU A 45 -11.58 -12.50 -3.70
N PHE A 46 -12.79 -13.04 -3.50
CA PHE A 46 -13.02 -14.47 -3.32
C PHE A 46 -12.50 -15.27 -4.53
N HIS A 47 -12.90 -14.88 -5.74
CA HIS A 47 -12.45 -15.54 -6.97
C HIS A 47 -10.95 -15.39 -7.23
N MET A 48 -10.31 -14.32 -6.76
CA MET A 48 -8.86 -14.18 -6.85
C MET A 48 -8.11 -15.07 -5.85
N ALA A 49 -8.72 -15.35 -4.70
CA ALA A 49 -8.15 -16.17 -3.64
C ALA A 49 -8.38 -17.67 -3.85
N ASP A 50 -9.50 -18.03 -4.48
CA ASP A 50 -9.87 -19.39 -4.88
C ASP A 50 -8.98 -19.85 -6.07
N GLU A 51 -7.71 -20.15 -5.78
CA GLU A 51 -6.72 -20.59 -6.77
C GLU A 51 -7.08 -21.95 -7.38
N ASN A 52 -7.80 -22.77 -6.63
CA ASN A 52 -8.15 -24.13 -7.02
C ASN A 52 -9.51 -24.22 -7.75
N GLU A 53 -10.26 -23.10 -7.80
CA GLU A 53 -11.60 -22.94 -8.38
C GLU A 53 -12.62 -23.96 -7.86
N ASP A 54 -12.48 -24.41 -6.61
CA ASP A 54 -13.39 -25.36 -5.98
C ASP A 54 -14.63 -24.69 -5.38
N GLY A 55 -14.69 -23.36 -5.45
CA GLY A 55 -15.80 -22.54 -4.95
C GLY A 55 -15.82 -22.41 -3.43
N LYS A 56 -14.72 -22.76 -2.77
CA LYS A 56 -14.50 -22.67 -1.34
C LYS A 56 -13.11 -22.09 -1.09
N MET A 57 -12.92 -21.50 0.07
CA MET A 57 -11.64 -20.94 0.46
C MET A 57 -11.13 -21.65 1.70
N ASP A 58 -9.99 -22.33 1.57
CA ASP A 58 -9.33 -22.94 2.71
C ASP A 58 -8.47 -21.93 3.50
N LEU A 59 -7.98 -22.33 4.68
CA LEU A 59 -7.21 -21.44 5.55
C LEU A 59 -5.94 -20.89 4.89
N ASN A 60 -5.27 -21.67 4.02
CA ASN A 60 -4.08 -21.20 3.29
C ASN A 60 -4.46 -20.19 2.22
N GLU A 61 -5.54 -20.44 1.47
CA GLU A 61 -6.05 -19.50 0.46
C GLU A 61 -6.49 -18.19 1.12
N PHE A 62 -7.21 -18.27 2.23
CA PHE A 62 -7.61 -17.10 3.03
C PHE A 62 -6.40 -16.35 3.60
N LYS A 63 -5.39 -17.08 4.10
CA LYS A 63 -4.14 -16.49 4.58
C LYS A 63 -3.39 -15.78 3.46
N ASN A 64 -3.21 -16.44 2.32
CA ASN A 64 -2.52 -15.87 1.16
C ASN A 64 -3.26 -14.62 0.65
N MET A 65 -4.58 -14.67 0.61
CA MET A 65 -5.42 -13.52 0.26
C MET A 65 -5.24 -12.38 1.25
N ILE A 66 -5.33 -12.62 2.56
CA ILE A 66 -5.13 -11.56 3.57
C ILE A 66 -3.70 -11.02 3.51
N GLU A 67 -2.69 -11.87 3.35
CA GLU A 67 -1.30 -11.40 3.21
C GLU A 67 -1.10 -10.58 1.94
N PHE A 68 -1.70 -10.99 0.83
CA PHE A 68 -1.66 -10.25 -0.43
C PHE A 68 -2.43 -8.94 -0.30
N TYR A 69 -3.63 -8.96 0.28
CA TYR A 69 -4.44 -7.77 0.50
C TYR A 69 -3.72 -6.83 1.46
N LEU A 70 -3.22 -7.26 2.62
CA LEU A 70 -2.47 -6.39 3.53
C LEU A 70 -1.19 -5.82 2.91
N LYS A 71 -0.49 -6.58 2.05
CA LYS A 71 0.67 -6.07 1.29
C LYS A 71 0.29 -5.07 0.20
N ASN A 72 -0.94 -5.11 -0.31
CA ASN A 72 -1.44 -4.24 -1.39
C ASN A 72 -2.50 -3.21 -0.91
N SER A 73 -2.92 -3.27 0.35
CA SER A 73 -3.99 -2.48 1.01
C SER A 73 -3.45 -1.68 2.19
N GLU A 74 -2.15 -1.75 2.50
CA GLU A 74 -1.51 -0.47 2.81
C GLU A 74 -1.81 0.39 1.58
N GLU A 75 -2.74 1.34 1.70
CA GLU A 75 -2.77 2.49 0.81
C GLU A 75 -1.30 2.90 0.70
N GLU A 76 -0.64 2.62 -0.42
CA GLU A 76 0.70 3.12 -0.62
C GLU A 76 0.54 4.61 -0.42
N ASP A 77 1.09 5.13 0.69
CA ASP A 77 0.91 6.52 1.09
C ASP A 77 1.12 7.33 -0.19
N PRO A 78 0.20 8.23 -0.57
CA PRO A 78 0.22 8.84 -1.91
C PRO A 78 1.58 9.45 -2.24
N TYR A 79 2.38 9.75 -1.21
CA TYR A 79 3.73 10.23 -1.28
C TYR A 79 4.76 9.13 -1.62
N VAL A 80 4.57 7.87 -1.22
CA VAL A 80 5.27 6.67 -1.73
C VAL A 80 4.98 6.46 -3.21
N LEU A 81 3.72 6.58 -3.60
CA LEU A 81 3.35 6.50 -5.02
C LEU A 81 3.97 7.64 -5.82
N LEU A 82 3.98 8.86 -5.27
CA LEU A 82 4.71 9.98 -5.84
C LEU A 82 6.20 9.68 -5.95
N PHE A 83 6.85 9.17 -4.90
CA PHE A 83 8.27 8.79 -4.95
C PHE A 83 8.54 7.82 -6.11
N LYS A 84 7.81 6.71 -6.18
CA LYS A 84 7.94 5.71 -7.27
C LYS A 84 7.58 6.26 -8.64
N ARG A 85 6.63 7.19 -8.73
CA ARG A 85 6.23 7.83 -9.99
C ARG A 85 7.34 8.72 -10.54
N CYS A 86 8.18 9.23 -9.66
CA CYS A 86 9.14 10.27 -9.96
C CYS A 86 10.59 9.80 -9.96
N ASP A 87 10.88 8.69 -9.29
CA ASP A 87 12.05 7.87 -9.55
C ASP A 87 11.90 7.23 -10.94
N VAL A 88 12.22 8.01 -11.97
CA VAL A 88 12.06 7.63 -13.39
C VAL A 88 13.12 6.59 -13.76
N ASN A 89 14.28 6.67 -13.12
CA ASN A 89 15.41 5.82 -13.39
C ASN A 89 15.30 4.45 -12.64
N GLY A 90 14.49 4.39 -11.58
CA GLY A 90 14.18 3.20 -10.79
C GLY A 90 15.30 2.75 -9.84
N ASP A 91 16.20 3.66 -9.46
CA ASP A 91 17.34 3.36 -8.59
C ASP A 91 17.00 3.43 -7.10
N GLY A 92 15.76 3.83 -6.76
CA GLY A 92 15.27 3.93 -5.40
C GLY A 92 15.73 5.17 -4.67
N VAL A 93 16.29 6.17 -5.37
CA VAL A 93 16.59 7.51 -4.85
C VAL A 93 16.03 8.57 -5.82
N LEU A 94 15.87 9.80 -5.35
CA LEU A 94 15.47 10.92 -6.20
C LEU A 94 16.64 11.86 -6.40
N ASP A 95 17.13 11.95 -7.63
CA ASP A 95 18.19 12.89 -7.97
C ASP A 95 17.65 14.35 -8.03
N LYS A 96 18.56 15.33 -8.04
CA LYS A 96 18.17 16.76 -8.10
C LYS A 96 17.27 17.11 -9.29
N LYS A 97 17.39 16.39 -10.39
CA LYS A 97 16.62 16.63 -11.61
C LYS A 97 15.22 16.04 -11.48
N GLU A 98 15.11 14.83 -10.96
CA GLU A 98 13.83 14.19 -10.62
C GLU A 98 13.06 15.04 -9.62
N VAL A 99 13.69 15.47 -8.52
CA VAL A 99 13.05 16.37 -7.54
C VAL A 99 12.64 17.71 -8.17
N PHE A 100 13.43 18.28 -9.07
CA PHE A 100 13.07 19.51 -9.77
C PHE A 100 11.86 19.33 -10.69
N ASP A 101 11.80 18.24 -11.47
CA ASP A 101 10.67 17.95 -12.35
C ASP A 101 9.37 17.73 -11.54
N ILE A 102 9.46 17.12 -10.36
CA ILE A 102 8.35 16.96 -9.41
C ILE A 102 7.88 18.31 -8.89
N LEU A 103 8.79 19.05 -8.25
CA LEU A 103 8.45 20.28 -7.58
C LEU A 103 7.97 21.33 -8.57
N GLN A 104 8.46 21.31 -9.81
CA GLN A 104 7.98 22.18 -10.87
C GLN A 104 6.57 21.81 -11.35
N SER A 105 6.20 20.53 -11.26
CA SER A 105 4.83 20.06 -11.54
C SER A 105 3.83 20.47 -10.46
N ILE A 106 4.31 20.69 -9.22
CA ILE A 106 3.50 21.11 -8.06
C ILE A 106 3.47 22.64 -7.94
N ASP A 107 4.63 23.29 -8.01
CA ASP A 107 4.82 24.74 -8.03
C ASP A 107 5.72 25.15 -9.21
N PRO A 108 5.16 25.74 -10.28
CA PRO A 108 5.93 26.17 -11.45
C PRO A 108 6.91 27.32 -11.17
N ASN A 109 6.91 27.92 -9.98
CA ASN A 109 7.85 28.97 -9.58
C ASN A 109 9.08 28.45 -8.85
N ILE A 110 9.16 27.14 -8.55
CA ILE A 110 10.32 26.54 -7.90
C ILE A 110 11.59 26.83 -8.71
N THR A 111 12.66 27.26 -8.05
CA THR A 111 13.95 27.53 -8.69
C THR A 111 14.98 26.47 -8.32
N ILE A 112 16.07 26.39 -9.10
CA ILE A 112 17.21 25.51 -8.79
C ILE A 112 17.83 25.85 -7.42
N GLN A 113 17.71 27.11 -6.98
CA GLN A 113 18.18 27.50 -5.66
C GLN A 113 17.34 26.84 -4.56
N ASP A 114 16.01 26.85 -4.68
CA ASP A 114 15.11 26.17 -3.74
C ASP A 114 15.38 24.66 -3.68
N ILE A 115 15.69 24.03 -4.81
CA ILE A 115 16.13 22.62 -4.83
C ILE A 115 17.42 22.44 -4.05
N ASN A 116 18.43 23.29 -4.25
CA ASN A 116 19.68 23.14 -3.51
C ASN A 116 19.49 23.36 -2.01
N GLU A 117 18.64 24.31 -1.61
CA GLU A 117 18.29 24.53 -0.20
C GLU A 117 17.54 23.34 0.38
N THR A 118 16.62 22.74 -0.39
CA THR A 118 15.91 21.50 -0.01
C THR A 118 16.89 20.35 0.22
N PHE A 119 17.83 20.14 -0.71
CA PHE A 119 18.85 19.12 -0.55
C PHE A 119 19.76 19.43 0.65
N ASP A 120 20.23 20.66 0.84
CA ASP A 120 21.07 21.01 2.00
C ASP A 120 20.38 20.74 3.36
N ILE A 121 19.05 20.72 3.40
CA ILE A 121 18.25 20.42 4.60
C ILE A 121 18.00 18.91 4.77
N TYR A 122 17.58 18.22 3.71
CA TYR A 122 17.08 16.84 3.80
C TYR A 122 18.10 15.77 3.35
N ASP A 123 19.05 16.09 2.45
CA ASP A 123 20.16 15.22 2.01
C ASP A 123 21.21 15.13 3.14
N THR A 124 20.95 14.23 4.07
CA THR A 124 21.70 14.07 5.32
C THR A 124 23.03 13.39 5.05
N ASP A 125 23.04 12.45 4.11
CA ASP A 125 24.25 11.71 3.72
C ASP A 125 25.11 12.47 2.67
N LYS A 126 24.58 13.55 2.10
CA LYS A 126 25.21 14.43 1.11
C LYS A 126 25.62 13.68 -0.15
N ASN A 127 24.88 12.65 -0.51
CA ASN A 127 25.12 11.87 -1.71
C ASN A 127 24.62 12.62 -2.97
N GLY A 128 23.85 13.70 -2.81
CA GLY A 128 23.30 14.50 -3.90
C GLY A 128 21.98 13.99 -4.48
N SER A 129 21.33 13.06 -3.78
CA SER A 129 20.05 12.38 -4.08
C SER A 129 19.28 12.23 -2.76
N LEU A 130 17.95 12.20 -2.81
CA LEU A 130 17.13 11.94 -1.63
C LEU A 130 16.71 10.48 -1.63
N ASP A 131 17.09 9.74 -0.60
CA ASP A 131 16.55 8.40 -0.40
C ASP A 131 15.08 8.44 0.09
N PHE A 132 14.46 7.27 0.18
CA PHE A 132 13.06 7.16 0.61
C PHE A 132 12.80 7.72 2.02
N ASP A 133 13.74 7.54 2.95
CA ASP A 133 13.65 8.02 4.33
C ASP A 133 13.79 9.56 4.39
N GLU A 134 14.70 10.12 3.61
CA GLU A 134 14.93 11.57 3.50
C GLU A 134 13.77 12.27 2.79
N TYR A 135 13.26 11.70 1.71
CA TYR A 135 12.07 12.17 1.02
C TYR A 135 10.83 12.14 1.94
N MET A 136 10.66 11.08 2.72
CA MET A 136 9.54 11.00 3.66
C MET A 136 9.60 12.11 4.72
N LYS A 137 10.78 12.42 5.27
CA LYS A 137 10.93 13.56 6.18
C LYS A 137 10.58 14.89 5.55
N MET A 138 11.00 15.11 4.31
CA MET A 138 10.64 16.32 3.54
C MET A 138 9.13 16.43 3.39
N VAL A 139 8.48 15.33 2.99
CA VAL A 139 7.04 15.25 2.82
C VAL A 139 6.29 15.50 4.14
N GLU A 140 6.74 14.90 5.24
CA GLU A 140 6.12 15.10 6.56
C GLU A 140 6.21 16.56 7.01
N ASP A 141 7.34 17.22 6.77
CA ASP A 141 7.53 18.63 7.12
C ASP A 141 6.64 19.55 6.27
N ILE A 142 6.49 19.26 4.98
CA ILE A 142 5.56 19.97 4.07
C ILE A 142 4.09 19.72 4.47
N LYS A 143 3.73 18.48 4.85
CA LYS A 143 2.38 18.13 5.34
C LYS A 143 2.03 18.86 6.65
N SER A 144 3.02 19.17 7.47
CA SER A 144 2.82 19.77 8.80
C SER A 144 2.81 21.30 8.81
N GLN A 145 3.01 21.96 7.66
CA GLN A 145 2.92 23.42 7.49
C GLN A 145 1.54 23.87 6.97
#